data_AF-A0A7G8H020-F1
#
_entry.id   AF-A0A7G8H020-F1
#
_cell.length_a   1.000
_cell.length_b   1.000
_cell.length_c   1.000
_cell.angle_alpha   90.00
_cell.angle_beta   90.00
_cell.angle_gamma   90.00
#
_symmetry.space_group_name_H-M   'P 1'
#
loop_
_entity.id
_entity.type
_entity.pdbx_description
1 polymer ?
#
loop_
_entity_poly.entity_id
_entity_poly.type
_entity_poly.pdbx_seq_one_letter_code
_entity_poly.pdbx_strand_id
1 'polypeptide(L)' 'MVLIRWMQAGLRLEETVPLSQARHRRLELEAQGATVYWSERLAQGQLC' A
#
# COMPACT_ATOMS: atom_id res chain seq x y z
N MET A 1 10.45 -0.57 2.89
CA MET A 1 9.36 -0.55 1.88
C MET A 1 8.02 -0.74 2.60
N VAL A 2 6.88 -0.48 1.97
CA VAL A 2 5.54 -0.69 2.54
C VAL A 2 4.68 -1.43 1.53
N LEU A 3 4.07 -2.53 1.92
CA LEU A 3 3.06 -3.23 1.15
C LEU A 3 1.69 -2.59 1.44
N ILE A 4 1.05 -2.02 0.43
CA ILE A 4 -0.31 -1.50 0.52
C ILE A 4 -1.23 -2.54 -0.11
N ARG A 5 -2.31 -2.90 0.59
CA ARG A 5 -3.37 -3.77 0.08
C ARG A 5 -4.69 -3.04 0.05
N TRP A 6 -5.38 -3.13 -1.08
CA TRP A 6 -6.65 -2.45 -1.29
C TRP A 6 -7.61 -3.28 -2.14
N MET A 7 -8.88 -2.84 -2.15
CA MET A 7 -9.91 -3.38 -3.02
C MET A 7 -10.35 -2.31 -4.00
N GLN A 8 -10.43 -2.64 -5.29
CA GLN A 8 -10.90 -1.74 -6.34
C GLN A 8 -11.74 -2.53 -7.32
N ALA A 9 -12.96 -2.06 -7.61
CA ALA A 9 -13.89 -2.75 -8.51
C ALA A 9 -14.11 -4.24 -8.17
N GLY A 10 -14.11 -4.59 -6.87
CA GLY A 10 -14.27 -5.97 -6.40
C GLY A 10 -13.01 -6.84 -6.49
N LEU A 11 -11.89 -6.31 -6.99
CA LEU A 11 -10.61 -7.00 -7.07
C LEU A 11 -9.71 -6.59 -5.91
N ARG A 12 -9.02 -7.58 -5.35
CA ARG A 12 -7.97 -7.35 -4.34
C ARG A 12 -6.65 -7.11 -5.04
N LEU A 13 -6.02 -5.99 -4.72
CA LEU A 13 -4.74 -5.57 -5.30
C LEU A 13 -3.74 -5.31 -4.17
N GLU A 14 -2.47 -5.50 -4.50
CA GLU A 14 -1.36 -5.24 -3.59
C GLU A 14 -0.17 -4.63 -4.33
N GLU A 15 0.50 -3.68 -3.69
CA GLU A 15 1.64 -2.97 -4.27
C GLU A 15 2.64 -2.61 -3.18
N THR A 16 3.92 -2.85 -3.47
CA THR A 16 5.02 -2.49 -2.59
C THR A 16 5.61 -1.16 -3.02
N VAL A 17 5.53 -0.15 -2.14
CA VAL A 17 6.00 1.20 -2.41
C VAL A 17 7.00 1.67 -1.35
N PRO A 18 7.88 2.63 -1.67
CA PRO A 18 8.71 3.29 -0.66
C PRO A 18 7.85 3.98 0.40
N LEU A 19 8.31 3.99 1.67
CA LEU A 19 7.58 4.62 2.77
C LEU A 19 7.28 6.11 2.50
N SER A 20 8.21 6.81 1.85
CA SER A 20 8.05 8.21 1.44
C SER A 20 6.91 8.41 0.44
N GLN A 21 6.61 7.40 -0.39
CA GLN A 21 5.55 7.45 -1.39
C GLN A 21 4.25 6.79 -0.91
N ALA A 22 4.29 5.96 0.13
CA ALA A 22 3.14 5.21 0.63
C ALA A 22 1.93 6.11 0.96
N ARG A 23 2.18 7.29 1.55
CA ARG A 23 1.12 8.26 1.85
C ARG A 23 0.47 8.82 0.59
N HIS A 24 1.28 9.26 -0.37
CA HIS A 24 0.77 9.78 -1.65
C HIS A 24 -0.02 8.70 -2.38
N ARG A 25 0.54 7.48 -2.44
CA ARG A 25 -0.08 6.38 -3.14
C ARG A 25 -1.43 5.99 -2.54
N ARG A 26 -1.53 5.97 -1.21
CA ARG A 26 -2.80 5.76 -0.52
C ARG A 26 -3.85 6.80 -0.95
N LEU A 27 -3.47 8.09 -0.99
CA LEU A 27 -4.40 9.15 -1.40
C LEU A 27 -4.84 9.00 -2.86
N GLU A 28 -3.93 8.60 -3.75
CA GLU A 28 -4.29 8.29 -5.14
C GLU A 28 -5.29 7.14 -5.24
N LEU A 29 -5.08 6.08 -4.45
CA LEU A 29 -5.99 4.93 -4.40
C LEU A 29 -7.37 5.37 -3.88
N GLU A 30 -7.42 6.11 -2.78
CA GLU A 30 -8.68 6.64 -2.24
C GLU A 30 -9.38 7.55 -3.27
N ALA A 31 -8.64 8.39 -4.00
CA ALA A 31 -9.19 9.23 -5.07
C ALA A 31 -9.72 8.44 -6.28
N GLN A 32 -9.15 7.27 -6.56
CA GLN A 32 -9.64 6.33 -7.57
C GLN A 32 -10.83 5.49 -7.10
N GLY A 33 -11.28 5.67 -5.85
CA GLY A 33 -12.34 4.87 -5.24
C GLY A 33 -11.87 3.50 -4.75
N ALA A 34 -10.55 3.29 -4.64
CA ALA A 34 -10.01 2.09 -4.01
C ALA A 34 -10.13 2.18 -2.48
N THR A 35 -10.60 1.08 -1.87
CA THR A 35 -10.68 0.94 -0.42
C THR A 35 -9.42 0.28 0.12
N VAL A 36 -8.54 1.08 0.74
CA VAL A 36 -7.31 0.59 1.38
C VAL A 36 -7.64 0.07 2.77
N TYR A 37 -7.31 -1.20 3.06
CA TYR A 37 -7.64 -1.84 4.33
C TYR A 37 -6.42 -2.28 5.14
N TRP A 38 -5.23 -2.32 4.54
CA TRP A 38 -3.99 -2.72 5.23
C TRP A 38 -2.76 -2.08 4.60
N SER A 39 -1.85 -1.58 5.44
CA SER A 39 -0.50 -1.20 5.02
C SER A 39 0.54 -1.81 5.96
N GLU A 40 1.43 -2.63 5.42
CA GLU A 40 2.46 -3.32 6.18
C GLU A 40 3.82 -2.71 5.87
N ARG A 41 4.56 -2.30 6.91
CA ARG A 41 5.97 -1.93 6.73
C ARG A 41 6.75 -3.21 6.48
N LEU A 42 7.20 -3.39 5.25
CA LEU A 42 8.22 -4.38 4.95
C LEU A 42 9.52 -3.90 5.59
N ALA A 43 9.83 -4.46 6.76
CA ALA A 43 11.13 -4.32 7.38
C ALA A 43 12.17 -4.79 6.37
N GLN A 44 12.94 -3.85 5.81
CA GLN A 44 14.14 -4.22 5.07
C GLN A 44 15.06 -4.84 6.09
N GLY A 45 15.12 -6.18 6.11
CA GLY A 45 16.10 -6.96 6.85
C GLY A 45 16.27 -6.51 8.29
N GLN A 46 15.66 -7.26 9.20
CA GLN A 46 16.37 -7.60 10.42
C GLN A 46 17.65 -8.34 10.00
N LEU A 47 18.68 -7.58 9.60
CA LEU A 47 20.01 -8.09 9.37
C LEU A 47 20.64 -8.21 10.76
N CYS A 48 21.00 -9.45 11.02
CA CYS A 48 21.60 -10.02 12.21
C CYS A 48 22.84 -9.26 12.69
#